data_AF-A0A387B8S5-F1
#
_entry.id   AF-A0A387B8S5-F1
#
_cell.length_a   1.000
_cell.length_b   1.000
_cell.length_c   1.000
_cell.angle_alpha   90.00
_cell.angle_beta   90.00
_cell.angle_gamma   90.00
#
_symmetry.space_group_name_H-M   'P 1'
#
loop_
_entity.id
_entity.type
_entity.pdbx_description
1 polymer ?
#
loop_
_entity_poly.entity_id
_entity_poly.type
_entity_poly.pdbx_seq_one_letter_code
_entity_poly.pdbx_strand_id
1 'polypeptide(L)'
;MSAPTPTPEPSRHPERIAGIFVAVVWASIVFAVDGVLAVVLDRDPIELPVGPFYGVLALGIAMLAVYLGIVFTVPAPRPWLGAVATAAAVYLVTLASGALVDTSLALAQAGSPFVLTAAVLAAAPPIACWAYFARR
;
A
#
# COMPACT_ATOMS: atom_id res chain seq x y z
N MET A 1 18.05 46.95 18.61
CA MET A 1 18.28 46.24 17.34
C MET A 1 17.66 44.86 17.47
N SER A 2 16.58 44.57 16.75
CA SER A 2 15.95 43.23 16.76
C SER A 2 16.77 42.29 15.89
N ALA A 3 17.11 41.11 16.41
CA ALA A 3 17.82 40.09 15.65
C ALA A 3 16.98 39.65 14.44
N PRO A 4 17.61 39.36 13.28
CA PRO A 4 16.89 38.82 12.13
C PRO A 4 16.27 37.47 12.50
N THR A 5 14.97 37.30 12.23
CA THR A 5 14.30 36.01 12.39
C THR A 5 15.01 34.99 11.48
N PRO A 6 15.48 33.85 12.01
CA PRO A 6 16.12 32.84 11.17
C PRO A 6 15.13 32.37 10.11
N THR A 7 15.57 32.39 8.85
CA THR A 7 14.81 31.82 7.72
C THR A 7 14.61 30.33 7.97
N PRO A 8 13.38 29.79 7.83
CA PRO A 8 13.14 28.36 7.98
C PRO A 8 13.99 27.61 6.93
N GLU A 9 14.87 26.73 7.38
CA GLU A 9 15.53 25.80 6.46
C GLU A 9 14.47 24.90 5.81
N PRO A 10 14.58 24.61 4.49
CA PRO A 10 13.69 23.66 3.86
C PRO A 10 13.80 22.30 4.56
N SER A 11 12.71 21.82 5.17
CA SER A 11 12.68 20.48 5.74
C SER A 11 12.85 19.46 4.62
N ARG A 12 14.03 18.82 4.56
CA ARG A 12 14.29 17.76 3.59
C ARG A 12 13.57 16.51 4.06
N HIS A 13 12.64 16.03 3.23
CA HIS A 13 11.85 14.82 3.48
C HIS A 13 12.25 13.70 2.51
N PRO A 14 13.48 13.14 2.60
CA PRO A 14 13.96 12.08 1.71
C PRO A 14 13.07 10.83 1.74
N GLU A 15 12.38 10.59 2.86
CA GLU A 15 11.41 9.52 3.05
C GLU A 15 10.25 9.58 2.08
N ARG A 16 9.86 10.77 1.58
CA ARG A 16 8.77 10.90 0.61
C ARG A 16 9.17 10.35 -0.76
N ILE A 17 10.39 10.66 -1.21
CA ILE A 17 10.90 10.17 -2.50
C ILE A 17 11.14 8.66 -2.42
N ALA A 18 11.78 8.20 -1.34
CA ALA A 18 11.97 6.78 -1.09
C ALA A 18 10.63 6.04 -1.00
N GLY A 19 9.63 6.64 -0.35
CA GLY A 19 8.29 6.07 -0.21
C GLY A 19 7.60 5.82 -1.55
N ILE A 20 7.76 6.72 -2.53
CA ILE A 20 7.22 6.51 -3.89
C ILE A 20 7.85 5.27 -4.52
N PHE A 21 9.19 5.17 -4.49
CA PHE A 21 9.90 4.05 -5.08
C PHE A 21 9.50 2.73 -4.41
N VAL A 22 9.44 2.70 -3.08
CA VAL A 22 9.04 1.52 -2.32
C VAL A 22 7.60 1.12 -2.61
N ALA A 23 6.67 2.09 -2.70
CA ALA A 23 5.27 1.80 -3.02
C ALA A 23 5.13 1.21 -4.43
N VAL A 24 5.85 1.73 -5.43
CA VAL A 24 5.86 1.20 -6.80
C VAL A 24 6.44 -0.22 -6.84
N VAL A 25 7.56 -0.46 -6.14
CA VAL A 25 8.17 -1.80 -6.05
C VAL A 25 7.23 -2.78 -5.36
N TRP A 26 6.59 -2.37 -4.27
CA TRP A 26 5.59 -3.19 -3.58
C TRP A 26 4.43 -3.56 -4.52
N ALA A 27 3.87 -2.58 -5.24
CA ALA A 27 2.77 -2.83 -6.17
C ALA A 27 3.18 -3.80 -7.28
N SER A 28 4.40 -3.66 -7.81
CA SER A 28 4.95 -4.54 -8.83
C SER A 28 5.13 -5.98 -8.33
N ILE A 29 5.62 -6.14 -7.09
CA ILE A 29 5.79 -7.45 -6.45
C ILE A 29 4.42 -8.11 -6.22
N VAL A 30 3.44 -7.38 -5.68
CA VAL A 30 2.09 -7.91 -5.43
C VAL A 30 1.44 -8.34 -6.74
N PHE A 31 1.51 -7.51 -7.78
CA PHE A 31 1.00 -7.87 -9.10
C PHE A 31 1.63 -9.15 -9.65
N ALA A 32 2.95 -9.30 -9.54
CA ALA A 32 3.66 -10.49 -10.00
C ALA A 32 3.28 -11.74 -9.18
N VAL A 33 3.22 -11.63 -7.85
CA VAL A 33 2.85 -12.72 -6.95
C VAL A 33 1.42 -13.18 -7.21
N ASP A 34 0.48 -12.25 -7.36
CA ASP A 34 -0.91 -12.57 -7.66
C ASP A 34 -1.05 -13.22 -9.04
N GLY A 35 -0.31 -12.74 -10.04
CA GLY A 35 -0.26 -13.38 -11.36
C GLY A 35 0.26 -14.82 -11.31
N VAL A 36 1.33 -15.08 -10.57
CA VAL A 36 1.88 -16.44 -10.38
C VAL A 36 0.87 -17.32 -9.62
N LEU A 37 0.27 -16.82 -8.54
CA LEU A 37 -0.71 -17.57 -7.77
C LEU A 37 -1.96 -17.90 -8.59
N ALA A 38 -2.43 -17.01 -9.47
CA ALA A 38 -3.55 -17.26 -10.36
C ALA A 38 -3.26 -18.44 -11.31
N VAL A 39 -2.05 -18.47 -11.89
CA VAL A 39 -1.58 -19.58 -12.72
C VAL A 39 -1.47 -20.88 -11.94
N VAL A 40 -0.92 -20.85 -10.72
CA VAL A 40 -0.71 -22.06 -9.90
C VAL A 40 -2.02 -22.65 -9.39
N LEU A 41 -2.99 -21.81 -9.03
CA LEU A 41 -4.27 -22.24 -8.47
C LEU A 41 -5.31 -22.60 -9.54
N ASP A 42 -4.96 -22.51 -10.83
CA ASP A 42 -5.86 -22.68 -11.98
C ASP A 42 -7.18 -21.91 -11.78
N ARG A 43 -7.06 -20.70 -11.23
CA ARG A 43 -8.19 -19.84 -10.92
C ARG A 43 -8.06 -18.58 -11.72
N ASP A 44 -9.13 -18.24 -12.44
CA ASP A 44 -9.32 -16.86 -12.84
C ASP A 44 -9.52 -16.04 -11.57
N PRO A 45 -8.72 -14.98 -11.34
CA PRO A 45 -8.83 -14.17 -10.14
C PRO A 45 -10.18 -13.45 -10.07
N ILE A 46 -10.88 -13.31 -11.21
CA ILE A 46 -12.22 -12.72 -11.30
C ILE A 46 -13.03 -13.44 -12.39
N GLU A 47 -14.08 -14.18 -12.01
CA GLU A 47 -15.00 -14.85 -12.96
C GLU A 47 -15.98 -13.86 -13.65
N LEU A 48 -16.01 -12.60 -13.18
CA LEU A 48 -16.87 -11.54 -13.71
C LEU A 48 -16.19 -10.78 -14.85
N PRO A 49 -16.94 -10.26 -15.83
CA PRO A 49 -16.39 -9.47 -16.94
C PRO A 49 -15.95 -8.09 -16.46
N VAL A 50 -14.81 -8.01 -15.79
CA VAL A 50 -14.17 -6.75 -15.39
C VAL A 50 -13.18 -6.33 -16.47
N GLY A 51 -13.19 -5.04 -16.82
CA GLY A 51 -12.23 -4.50 -17.78
C GLY A 51 -10.78 -4.61 -17.26
N PRO A 52 -9.79 -4.78 -18.15
CA PRO A 52 -8.38 -4.97 -17.76
C PRO A 52 -7.80 -3.82 -16.94
N PHE A 53 -8.37 -2.62 -17.05
CA PHE A 53 -7.94 -1.44 -16.30
C PHE A 53 -8.36 -1.44 -14.82
N TYR A 54 -9.31 -2.29 -14.44
CA TYR A 54 -9.81 -2.34 -13.07
C TYR A 54 -8.72 -2.74 -12.07
N GLY A 55 -7.96 -3.81 -12.37
CA GLY A 55 -6.85 -4.25 -11.52
C GLY A 55 -5.76 -3.18 -11.39
N VAL A 56 -5.47 -2.47 -12.49
CA VAL A 56 -4.49 -1.37 -12.50
C VAL A 56 -4.95 -0.22 -11.60
N LEU A 57 -6.23 0.16 -11.68
CA LEU A 57 -6.79 1.22 -10.85
C LEU A 57 -6.78 0.85 -9.36
N ALA A 58 -7.26 -0.35 -9.02
CA ALA A 58 -7.28 -0.85 -7.64
C ALA A 58 -5.85 -0.91 -7.05
N LEU A 59 -4.89 -1.41 -7.82
CA LEU A 59 -3.49 -1.47 -7.42
C LEU A 59 -2.87 -0.08 -7.27
N GLY A 60 -3.22 0.87 -8.14
CA GLY A 60 -2.79 2.26 -8.04
C GLY A 60 -3.30 2.94 -6.75
N ILE A 61 -4.55 2.69 -6.36
CA ILE A 61 -5.12 3.21 -5.10
C ILE A 61 -4.46 2.52 -3.90
N ALA A 62 -4.22 1.21 -3.97
CA ALA A 62 -3.52 0.48 -2.91
C ALA A 62 -2.07 0.96 -2.74
N MET A 63 -1.38 1.26 -3.84
CA MET A 63 -0.05 1.89 -3.83
C MET A 63 -0.06 3.23 -3.11
N LEU A 64 -1.10 4.06 -3.34
CA LEU A 64 -1.26 5.32 -2.62
C LEU A 64 -1.45 5.10 -1.12
N ALA A 65 -2.22 4.09 -0.71
CA ALA A 65 -2.38 3.74 0.70
C ALA A 65 -1.04 3.34 1.35
N VAL A 66 -0.21 2.56 0.65
CA VAL A 66 1.15 2.20 1.09
C VAL A 66 2.05 3.42 1.20
N TYR A 67 2.04 4.30 0.19
CA TYR A 67 2.81 5.55 0.22
C TYR A 67 2.42 6.43 1.42
N LEU A 68 1.13 6.66 1.63
CA LEU A 68 0.63 7.43 2.76
C LEU A 68 1.01 6.77 4.09
N GLY A 69 0.92 5.43 4.15
CA GLY A 69 1.43 4.62 5.24
C GLY A 69 2.86 4.96 5.60
N ILE A 70 3.77 4.96 4.62
CA ILE A 70 5.18 5.34 4.82
C ILE A 70 5.29 6.77 5.35
N VAL A 71 4.66 7.73 4.68
CA VAL A 71 4.75 9.17 5.03
C VAL A 71 4.28 9.46 6.45
N PHE A 72 3.21 8.81 6.91
CA PHE A 72 2.69 8.99 8.27
C PHE A 72 3.43 8.15 9.32
N THR A 73 3.96 6.99 8.94
CA THR A 73 4.63 6.08 9.89
C THR A 73 6.04 6.55 10.23
N VAL A 74 6.81 7.02 9.24
CA VAL A 74 8.22 7.40 9.43
C VAL A 74 8.45 8.42 10.56
N PRO A 75 7.68 9.52 10.69
CA PRO A 75 7.88 10.48 11.79
C PRO A 75 7.33 10.02 13.14
N ALA A 76 6.63 8.87 13.22
CA ALA A 76 5.97 8.42 14.43
C ALA A 76 6.93 7.74 15.41
N PRO A 77 6.66 7.79 16.73
CA PRO A 77 7.52 7.14 17.73
C PRO A 77 7.46 5.61 17.67
N ARG A 78 6.40 5.03 17.08
CA ARG A 78 6.22 3.58 16.93
C ARG A 78 5.60 3.28 15.56
N PRO A 79 6.10 2.26 14.83
CA PRO A 79 5.63 2.00 13.47
C PRO A 79 4.31 1.22 13.41
N TRP A 80 3.93 0.57 14.51
CA TRP A 80 2.88 -0.46 14.51
C TRP A 80 1.52 0.05 14.06
N LEU A 81 1.09 1.23 14.54
CA LEU A 81 -0.19 1.80 14.15
C LEU A 81 -0.24 2.11 12.65
N GLY A 82 0.83 2.70 12.13
CA GLY A 82 0.92 3.02 10.71
C GLY A 82 1.00 1.77 9.83
N ALA A 83 1.72 0.74 10.26
CA ALA A 83 1.78 -0.54 9.56
C ALA A 83 0.42 -1.26 9.51
N VAL A 84 -0.28 -1.34 10.66
CA VAL A 84 -1.62 -1.93 10.75
C VAL A 84 -2.64 -1.12 9.93
N ALA A 85 -2.60 0.21 10.02
CA ALA A 85 -3.47 1.08 9.23
C ALA A 85 -3.22 0.92 7.73
N THR A 86 -1.96 0.73 7.31
CA THR A 86 -1.60 0.51 5.90
C THR A 86 -2.13 -0.83 5.41
N ALA A 87 -1.94 -1.90 6.18
CA ALA A 87 -2.48 -3.22 5.86
C ALA A 87 -4.02 -3.20 5.75
N ALA A 88 -4.69 -2.57 6.72
CA ALA A 88 -6.14 -2.40 6.71
C ALA A 88 -6.60 -1.56 5.51
N ALA A 89 -5.89 -0.49 5.17
CA ALA A 89 -6.23 0.35 4.03
C ALA A 89 -6.11 -0.42 2.70
N VAL A 90 -5.04 -1.20 2.49
CA VAL A 90 -4.90 -2.04 1.29
C VAL A 90 -6.02 -3.06 1.21
N TYR A 91 -6.31 -3.76 2.31
CA TYR A 91 -7.43 -4.71 2.39
C TYR A 91 -8.78 -4.04 2.03
N LEU A 92 -9.08 -2.88 2.64
CA LEU A 92 -10.31 -2.14 2.40
C LEU A 92 -10.40 -1.58 0.99
N VAL A 93 -9.29 -1.13 0.39
CA VAL A 93 -9.26 -0.68 -1.01
C VAL A 93 -9.59 -1.83 -1.93
N THR A 94 -9.04 -3.02 -1.68
CA THR A 94 -9.37 -4.20 -2.49
C THR A 94 -10.86 -4.55 -2.35
N LEU A 95 -11.39 -4.65 -1.13
CA LEU A 95 -12.82 -4.93 -0.93
C LEU A 95 -13.75 -3.87 -1.51
N ALA A 96 -13.42 -2.59 -1.33
CA ALA A 96 -14.21 -1.49 -1.85
C ALA A 96 -14.21 -1.51 -3.38
N SER A 97 -13.05 -1.80 -3.99
CA SER A 97 -12.97 -1.98 -5.43
C SER A 97 -13.86 -3.14 -5.88
N GLY A 98 -13.86 -4.28 -5.17
CA GLY A 98 -14.73 -5.43 -5.46
C GLY A 98 -16.20 -5.06 -5.39
N ALA A 99 -16.59 -4.36 -4.32
CA ALA A 99 -17.97 -3.97 -4.06
C ALA A 99 -18.54 -2.98 -5.08
N LEU A 100 -17.69 -2.18 -5.74
CA LEU A 100 -18.09 -1.30 -6.85
C LEU A 100 -18.49 -2.09 -8.11
N VAL A 101 -18.01 -3.33 -8.26
CA VAL A 101 -18.35 -4.23 -9.37
C VAL A 101 -19.52 -5.13 -8.95
N ASP A 102 -19.35 -5.87 -7.85
CA ASP A 102 -20.34 -6.77 -7.28
C ASP A 102 -20.06 -7.00 -5.78
N THR A 103 -21.10 -6.96 -4.95
CA THR A 103 -20.96 -7.26 -3.51
C THR A 103 -20.58 -8.72 -3.26
N SER A 104 -20.96 -9.63 -4.15
CA SER A 104 -20.53 -11.04 -4.10
C SER A 104 -19.01 -11.17 -4.31
N LEU A 105 -18.44 -10.37 -5.22
CA LEU A 105 -17.01 -10.30 -5.49
C LEU A 105 -16.24 -9.78 -4.26
N ALA A 106 -16.75 -8.74 -3.60
CA ALA A 106 -16.15 -8.24 -2.36
C ALA A 106 -16.09 -9.32 -1.27
N LEU A 107 -17.15 -10.11 -1.10
CA LEU A 107 -17.17 -11.19 -0.11
C LEU A 107 -16.21 -12.32 -0.48
N ALA A 108 -16.11 -12.68 -1.77
CA ALA A 108 -15.13 -13.65 -2.24
C ALA A 108 -13.68 -13.16 -2.02
N GLN A 109 -13.43 -11.87 -2.24
CA GLN A 109 -12.14 -11.23 -2.00
C GLN A 109 -11.77 -11.15 -0.52
N ALA A 110 -12.74 -11.00 0.39
CA ALA A 110 -12.48 -10.91 1.82
C ALA A 110 -11.79 -12.15 2.41
N GLY A 111 -12.15 -13.34 1.92
CA GLY A 111 -11.51 -14.60 2.31
C GLY A 111 -10.35 -15.02 1.41
N SER A 112 -10.02 -14.23 0.40
CA SER A 112 -9.06 -14.63 -0.64
C SER A 112 -7.62 -14.61 -0.10
N PRO A 113 -6.84 -15.69 -0.29
CA PRO A 113 -5.44 -15.73 0.14
C PRO A 113 -4.60 -14.65 -0.55
N PHE A 114 -4.97 -14.23 -1.76
CA PHE A 114 -4.32 -13.15 -2.51
C PHE A 114 -4.45 -11.80 -1.79
N VAL A 115 -5.69 -11.43 -1.44
CA VAL A 115 -6.01 -10.16 -0.77
C VAL A 115 -5.39 -10.10 0.62
N LEU A 116 -5.46 -11.20 1.37
CA LEU A 116 -4.84 -11.32 2.68
C LEU A 116 -3.31 -11.20 2.61
N THR A 117 -2.69 -11.85 1.63
CA THR A 117 -1.23 -11.76 1.43
C THR A 117 -0.80 -10.35 1.04
N ALA A 118 -1.52 -9.70 0.11
CA ALA A 118 -1.25 -8.32 -0.28
C ALA A 118 -1.37 -7.36 0.91
N ALA A 119 -2.43 -7.49 1.71
CA ALA A 119 -2.64 -6.69 2.91
C ALA A 119 -1.51 -6.87 3.94
N VAL A 120 -1.08 -8.12 4.19
CA VAL A 120 0.03 -8.39 5.12
C VAL A 120 1.35 -7.81 4.58
N LEU A 121 1.64 -7.99 3.28
CA LEU A 121 2.83 -7.43 2.65
C LEU A 121 2.84 -5.90 2.70
N ALA A 122 1.67 -5.25 2.69
CA ALA A 122 1.56 -3.80 2.78
C ALA A 122 2.04 -3.22 4.13
N ALA A 123 2.14 -4.05 5.18
CA ALA A 123 2.72 -3.62 6.46
C ALA A 123 4.25 -3.48 6.39
N ALA A 124 4.94 -4.19 5.48
CA ALA A 124 6.40 -4.21 5.43
C ALA A 124 7.01 -2.86 5.01
N PRO A 125 6.52 -2.16 3.97
CA PRO A 125 7.03 -0.86 3.57
C PRO A 125 7.12 0.20 4.69
N PRO A 126 6.03 0.54 5.43
CA PRO A 126 6.11 1.54 6.48
C PRO A 126 7.04 1.12 7.63
N ILE A 127 7.10 -0.16 7.99
CA ILE A 127 8.02 -0.68 9.01
C ILE A 127 9.48 -0.53 8.57
N ALA A 128 9.79 -0.95 7.34
CA ALA A 128 11.15 -0.91 6.79
C ALA A 128 11.65 0.53 6.65
N CYS A 129 10.82 1.43 6.11
CA CYS A 129 11.15 2.85 6.01
C CYS A 129 11.34 3.48 7.39
N TRP A 130 10.43 3.23 8.34
CA TRP A 130 10.59 3.71 9.72
C TRP A 130 11.89 3.22 10.35
N ALA A 131 12.19 1.92 10.25
CA ALA A 131 13.39 1.34 10.84
C ALA A 131 14.69 1.91 10.22
N TYR A 132 14.67 2.26 8.94
CA TYR A 132 15.80 2.87 8.26
C TYR A 132 15.98 4.34 8.65
N PHE A 133 14.91 5.15 8.58
CA PHE A 133 14.98 6.58 8.84
C PHE A 133 15.09 6.93 10.33
N ALA A 134 14.56 6.10 11.24
CA ALA A 134 14.71 6.30 12.68
C ALA A 134 16.15 6.07 13.19
N ARG A 135 17.01 5.43 12.40
CA ARG A 135 18.42 5.17 12.74
C ARG A 135 19.40 6.20 12.16
N ARG A 136 18.91 7.15 11.36
CA ARG A 136 19.68 8.26 10.81
C ARG A 136 19.39 9.54 11.58
#